data_AF-A0A1G1VP83-F1
#
_entry.id   AF-A0A1G1VP83-F1
#
_cell.length_a   1.000
_cell.length_b   1.000
_cell.length_c   1.000
_cell.angle_alpha   90.00
_cell.angle_beta   90.00
_cell.angle_gamma   90.00
#
_symmetry.space_group_name_H-M   'P 1'
#
loop_
_entity.id
_entity.type
_entity.pdbx_description
1 polymer ?
#
loop_
_entity_poly.entity_id
_entity_poly.type
_entity_poly.pdbx_seq_one_letter_code
_entity_poly.pdbx_strand_id
1 'polypeptide(L)' 'MKPKDWTHLHPQYAGKWVAFAEDRESVVADAKTLKTLMKRASKKGFKNPIVFKVPQEMVPYVGQVNHRFPIYSPSVSSI' A
#
# COMPACT_ATOMS: atom_id res chain seq x y z
N MET A 1 8.55 14.91 -3.88
CA MET A 1 8.23 14.13 -2.66
C MET A 1 9.11 12.88 -2.65
N LYS A 2 9.80 12.55 -1.55
CA LYS A 2 10.63 11.33 -1.47
C LYS A 2 9.75 10.13 -1.10
N PRO A 3 9.88 8.96 -1.78
CA PRO A 3 9.18 7.75 -1.36
C PRO A 3 9.64 7.32 0.03
N LYS A 4 8.72 6.87 0.88
CA LYS A 4 9.04 6.32 2.20
C LYS A 4 9.28 4.81 2.06
N ASP A 5 10.42 4.34 2.55
CA ASP A 5 10.72 2.90 2.58
C ASP A 5 10.13 2.24 3.83
N TRP A 6 9.18 1.33 3.60
CA TRP A 6 8.52 0.52 4.63
C TRP A 6 8.82 -0.98 4.48
N THR A 7 9.85 -1.35 3.72
CA THR A 7 10.24 -2.74 3.46
C THR A 7 10.58 -3.49 4.75
N HIS A 8 11.11 -2.79 5.76
CA HIS A 8 11.43 -3.33 7.08
C HIS A 8 10.21 -3.84 7.87
N LEU A 9 8.98 -3.48 7.49
CA LEU A 9 7.76 -3.98 8.13
C LEU A 9 7.40 -5.40 7.71
N HIS A 10 7.82 -5.82 6.51
CA HIS A 10 7.44 -7.11 5.94
C HIS A 10 7.81 -8.30 6.82
N PRO A 11 9.04 -8.43 7.36
CA PRO A 11 9.44 -9.60 8.16
C PRO A 11 8.58 -9.84 9.41
N GLN A 12 8.02 -8.79 10.02
CA GLN A 12 7.27 -8.89 11.28
C GLN A 12 5.75 -8.82 11.09
N TYR A 13 5.31 -8.14 10.05
CA TYR A 13 3.91 -7.75 9.87
C TYR A 13 3.30 -8.23 8.54
N ALA A 14 3.99 -9.08 7.77
CA ALA A 14 3.45 -9.65 6.52
C ALA A 14 1.99 -10.11 6.68
N GLY A 15 1.13 -9.64 5.77
CA GLY A 15 -0.29 -9.96 5.76
C GLY A 15 -1.09 -9.38 6.93
N LYS A 16 -0.52 -8.52 7.77
CA LYS A 16 -1.23 -7.79 8.84
C LYS A 16 -1.52 -6.35 8.42
N TRP A 17 -2.46 -5.76 9.14
CA TRP A 17 -2.61 -4.32 9.21
C TRP A 17 -1.71 -3.78 10.32
N VAL A 18 -1.09 -2.63 10.06
CA VAL A 18 -0.32 -1.86 11.05
C VAL A 18 -0.91 -0.46 11.17
N ALA A 19 -0.88 0.10 12.37
CA ALA A 19 -1.25 1.47 12.67
C ALA A 19 0.00 2.21 13.13
N PHE A 20 0.25 3.39 12.57
CA PHE A 20 1.37 4.25 12.93
C PHE A 20 0.96 5.35 13.89
N ALA A 21 1.93 5.86 14.65
CA ALA A 21 1.83 7.13 15.34
C ALA A 21 1.90 8.31 14.35
N GLU A 22 1.82 9.54 14.88
CA GLU A 22 1.87 10.77 14.08
C GLU A 22 3.20 10.96 13.34
N ASP A 23 4.28 10.35 13.85
CA ASP A 23 5.61 10.32 13.24
C ASP A 23 5.68 9.49 11.94
N ARG A 24 4.64 8.71 11.62
CA ARG A 24 4.55 7.82 10.45
C ARG A 24 5.65 6.75 10.38
N GLU A 25 6.27 6.46 11.51
CA GLU A 25 7.37 5.49 11.64
C GLU A 25 7.07 4.47 12.73
N SER A 26 6.59 4.93 13.88
CA SER A 26 6.35 4.09 15.05
C SER A 26 5.06 3.29 14.88
N VAL A 27 5.16 1.96 14.88
CA VAL A 27 3.99 1.06 14.88
C VAL A 27 3.38 1.00 16.28
N VAL A 28 2.16 1.52 16.42
CA VAL A 28 1.45 1.55 17.71
C VAL A 28 0.56 0.33 17.91
N ALA A 29 0.12 -0.31 16.83
CA ALA A 29 -0.65 -1.56 16.89
C ALA A 29 -0.55 -2.34 15.58
N ASP A 30 -0.70 -3.67 15.64
CA ASP A 30 -0.88 -4.55 14.50
C ASP A 30 -2.08 -5.49 14.69
N ALA A 31 -2.72 -5.92 13.60
CA ALA A 31 -3.78 -6.93 13.64
C ALA A 31 -4.05 -7.56 12.26
N LYS A 32 -4.70 -8.74 12.21
CA LYS A 32 -5.07 -9.38 10.93
C LYS A 32 -6.15 -8.61 10.15
N THR A 33 -7.04 -7.90 10.85
CA THR A 33 -8.17 -7.16 10.25
C THR A 33 -8.17 -5.69 10.67
N LEU A 34 -8.66 -4.80 9.80
CA LEU A 34 -8.72 -3.37 10.09
C LEU A 34 -9.59 -3.06 11.32
N LYS A 35 -10.73 -3.75 11.48
CA LYS A 35 -11.62 -3.60 12.64
C LYS A 35 -10.91 -3.87 13.98
N THR A 36 -10.09 -4.92 14.02
CA THR A 36 -9.35 -5.27 15.25
C THR A 36 -8.18 -4.32 15.50
N LEU A 37 -7.51 -3.86 14.43
CA LEU A 37 -6.49 -2.83 14.50
C LEU A 37 -7.04 -1.53 15.11
N MET A 38 -8.14 -1.01 14.57
CA MET A 38 -8.73 0.26 15.03
C MET A 38 -9.16 0.17 16.50
N LYS A 39 -9.71 -0.97 16.93
CA LYS A 39 -10.01 -1.21 18.37
C LYS A 39 -8.74 -1.19 19.23
N ARG A 40 -7.65 -1.81 18.78
CA ARG A 40 -6.37 -1.83 19.50
C ARG A 40 -5.72 -0.43 19.57
N ALA A 41 -5.73 0.29 18.46
CA ALA A 41 -5.19 1.64 18.37
C ALA A 41 -6.00 2.63 19.23
N SER A 42 -7.33 2.55 19.16
CA SER A 42 -8.23 3.37 19.97
C SER A 42 -8.02 3.16 21.48
N LYS A 43 -7.83 1.91 21.93
CA LYS A 43 -7.48 1.59 23.32
C LYS A 43 -6.16 2.21 23.78
N LYS A 44 -5.25 2.50 22.85
CA LYS A 44 -3.97 3.18 23.11
C LYS A 44 -4.05 4.70 22.95
N GLY A 45 -5.24 5.28 22.72
CA GLY A 45 -5.45 6.71 22.57
C GLY A 45 -5.39 7.23 21.12
N PHE A 46 -5.10 6.36 20.14
CA PHE A 46 -5.00 6.75 18.73
C PHE A 46 -6.38 6.65 18.05
N LYS A 47 -7.09 7.78 17.94
CA LYS A 47 -8.44 7.84 17.36
C LYS A 47 -8.45 7.75 15.83
N ASN A 48 -7.45 8.32 15.17
CA ASN A 48 -7.35 8.34 13.71
C ASN A 48 -5.92 8.05 13.23
N PRO A 49 -5.38 6.84 13.50
CA PRO A 49 -4.03 6.48 13.09
C PRO A 49 -3.94 6.32 11.56
N ILE A 50 -2.75 6.56 11.00
CA ILE A 50 -2.43 6.15 9.63
C ILE A 50 -2.28 4.63 9.64
N VAL A 51 -3.00 3.96 8.74
CA VAL A 51 -3.00 2.50 8.66
C VAL A 51 -2.41 2.02 7.34
N PHE A 52 -1.73 0.88 7.39
CA PHE A 52 -1.15 0.25 6.21
C PHE A 52 -1.38 -1.25 6.26
N LYS A 53 -1.80 -1.83 5.13
CA LYS A 53 -1.86 -3.29 4.97
C LYS A 53 -0.53 -3.74 4.39
N VAL A 54 0.25 -4.45 5.20
CA VAL A 54 1.51 -5.01 4.75
C VAL A 54 1.22 -6.15 3.77
N PRO A 55 1.82 -6.16 2.57
CA PRO A 55 1.68 -7.26 1.63
C PRO A 55 2.00 -8.60 2.30
N GLN A 56 1.26 -9.64 1.94
CA GLN A 56 1.59 -10.99 2.41
C GLN A 56 2.91 -11.43 1.77
N GLU A 57 3.05 -11.19 0.47
CA GLU A 57 4.20 -11.59 -0.33
C GLU A 57 4.75 -10.36 -1.05
N MET A 58 6.07 -10.27 -1.13
CA MET A 58 6.78 -9.25 -1.89
C MET A 58 6.94 -9.74 -3.33
N VAL A 59 5.83 -9.75 -4.08
CA VAL A 59 5.85 -10.19 -5.49
C VAL A 59 6.21 -8.98 -6.37
N PRO A 60 7.40 -8.97 -6.99
CA PRO A 60 7.75 -7.90 -7.92
C PRO A 60 6.87 -8.00 -9.17
N TYR A 61 6.23 -6.89 -9.54
CA TYR A 61 5.56 -6.77 -10.83
C TYR A 61 6.53 -6.14 -11.84
N VAL A 62 6.96 -6.91 -12.84
CA VAL A 62 7.77 -6.43 -13.96
C VAL A 62 6.87 -6.32 -15.18
N GLY A 63 6.50 -5.09 -15.56
CA GLY A 63 5.74 -4.85 -16.78
C GLY A 63 6.59 -5.15 -18.01
N GLN A 64 6.15 -6.05 -18.88
CA GLN A 64 6.68 -6.14 -20.23
C GLN A 64 6.11 -4.97 -21.04
N VAL A 65 6.97 -4.01 -21.41
CA VAL A 65 6.62 -2.99 -22.40
C VAL A 65 6.56 -3.69 -23.76
N ASN A 66 5.41 -4.27 -24.10
CA ASN A 66 5.17 -4.71 -25.47
C ASN A 66 5.03 -3.46 -26.33
N HIS A 67 6.07 -3.17 -27.12
CA HIS A 67 6.18 -2.03 -28.02
C HIS A 67 5.24 -2.19 -29.25
N ARG A 68 3.95 -2.38 -29.03
CA ARG A 68 2.94 -2.41 -30.09
C ARG A 68 1.63 -1.80 -29.60
N PHE A 69 1.66 -0.50 -29.34
CA PHE A 69 0.45 0.31 -29.40
C PHE A 69 0.15 0.54 -30.89
N PRO A 70 -0.93 -0.02 -31.46
CA PRO A 70 -1.38 0.45 -32.77
C PRO A 70 -1.76 1.92 -32.60
N ILE A 71 -1.03 2.80 -33.28
CA ILE A 71 -1.48 4.16 -33.51
C ILE A 71 -2.86 4.06 -34.15
N TYR A 72 -3.87 4.55 -33.45
CA TYR A 72 -5.18 4.79 -34.03
C TYR A 72 -4.95 5.85 -35.12
N SER A 73 -4.80 5.41 -36.38
CA SER A 73 -4.86 6.30 -37.53
C SER A 73 -6.35 6.43 -37.87
N PRO A 74 -7.03 7.54 -37.52
CA PRO A 74 -8.36 7.75 -38.07
C PRO A 74 -8.17 7.82 -39.59
N SER A 75 -8.74 6.85 -40.31
CA SER A 75 -8.89 6.98 -41.75
C SER A 75 -9.69 8.25 -41.99
N VAL A 76 -9.02 9.31 -42.41
CA VAL A 76 -9.70 10.49 -42.90
C VAL A 76 -10.52 10.03 -44.10
N SER A 77 -11.84 10.10 -43.95
CA SER A 77 -12.80 9.90 -45.03
C SER A 77 -12.41 10.82 -46.18
N SER A 78 -11.88 10.24 -47.26
CA SER A 78 -11.70 10.96 -48.51
C SER A 78 -12.98 10.77 -49.31
N ILE A 79 -13.77 11.85 -49.31
CA ILE A 79 -14.65 12.41 -50.37
C ILE A 79 -15.27 11.40 -51.34
#